data_AF-A0AA39HE69-F1
#
_entry.id   AF-A0AA39HE69-F1
#
_cell.length_a   1.000
_cell.length_b   1.000
_cell.length_c   1.000
_cell.angle_alpha   90.00
_cell.angle_beta   90.00
_cell.angle_gamma   90.00
#
_symmetry.space_group_name_H-M   'P 1'
#
loop_
_entity.id
_entity.type
_entity.pdbx_description
1 polymer ?
#
loop_
_entity_poly.entity_id
_entity_poly.type
_entity_poly.pdbx_seq_one_letter_code
_entity_poly.pdbx_strand_id
1 'polypeptide(L)'
;MAGGLKNFFFKINTSIGNVEKTKMSQEFNDSVERYNTYSTLLDPLVSKLEGALQQNPEVLSTSCIESPKGENPHELLAASLEIFKTYQRDENLVKIDAFIEKRKKLAKTHRKGQVGGRHAIKALRRFFSFEYKDVCTENDKLTQARDYMDMIKHDVKTAKNTVQIENSATLYEEAVRIFNDQAKQVIQLLDALPKVQQTHTDGIAEYFDCLQKNNAEMLHIIKS
;
A
#
# COMPACT_ATOMS: atom_id res chain seq x y z
N MET A 1 -8.50 -14.03 24.47
CA MET A 1 -8.74 -15.49 24.59
C MET A 1 -7.73 -16.18 23.70
N ALA A 2 -6.63 -16.67 24.28
CA ALA A 2 -5.59 -17.40 23.58
C ALA A 2 -5.91 -18.89 23.64
N GLY A 3 -6.06 -19.54 22.49
CA GLY A 3 -6.29 -20.98 22.40
C GLY A 3 -6.70 -21.38 20.99
N GLY A 4 -5.83 -22.12 20.28
CA GLY A 4 -6.20 -22.66 18.97
C GLY A 4 -5.07 -23.12 18.04
N LEU A 5 -3.78 -22.92 18.36
CA LEU A 5 -2.67 -23.30 17.47
C LEU A 5 -2.05 -24.68 17.76
N LYS A 6 -2.84 -25.65 18.25
CA LYS A 6 -2.36 -27.02 18.45
C LYS A 6 -3.00 -27.95 17.41
N ASN A 7 -2.17 -28.35 16.43
CA ASN A 7 -2.25 -29.60 15.66
C ASN A 7 -3.06 -29.69 14.36
N PHE A 8 -2.93 -28.80 13.36
CA PHE A 8 -3.62 -29.05 12.07
C PHE A 8 -3.01 -28.55 10.75
N PHE A 9 -1.69 -28.34 10.61
CA PHE A 9 -1.22 -27.52 9.48
C PHE A 9 -0.75 -28.19 8.18
N PHE A 10 -0.50 -29.51 8.10
CA PHE A 10 0.09 -30.08 6.87
C PHE A 10 -0.47 -31.46 6.50
N LYS A 11 -1.01 -31.60 5.28
CA LYS A 11 -1.23 -32.89 4.62
C LYS A 11 -0.07 -33.17 3.67
N ILE A 12 0.77 -34.12 4.05
CA ILE A 12 1.84 -34.66 3.20
C ILE A 12 1.16 -35.55 2.15
N ASN A 13 1.02 -35.08 0.90
CA ASN A 13 1.04 -35.94 -0.30
C ASN A 13 0.86 -35.13 -1.61
N THR A 14 1.92 -35.13 -2.42
CA THR A 14 1.97 -35.43 -3.87
C THR A 14 3.41 -35.27 -4.35
N SER A 15 3.95 -36.26 -5.07
CA SER A 15 5.30 -36.20 -5.66
C SER A 15 5.31 -35.45 -6.99
N ILE A 16 6.24 -34.52 -7.17
CA ILE A 16 6.67 -34.03 -8.48
C ILE A 16 8.20 -34.12 -8.48
N GLY A 17 8.75 -35.09 -9.21
CA GLY A 17 10.15 -35.52 -9.08
C GLY A 17 10.39 -36.38 -7.84
N ASN A 18 11.57 -36.96 -7.71
CA ASN A 18 11.95 -37.87 -6.60
C ASN A 18 11.93 -37.20 -5.20
N VAL A 19 11.44 -35.96 -5.05
CA VAL A 19 11.33 -35.22 -3.80
C VAL A 19 9.85 -34.96 -3.49
N GLU A 20 9.37 -35.46 -2.35
CA GLU A 20 8.03 -35.14 -1.84
C GLU A 20 7.99 -33.69 -1.38
N LYS A 21 7.11 -32.86 -1.98
CA LYS A 21 6.91 -31.48 -1.53
C LYS A 21 5.84 -31.37 -0.45
N THR A 22 6.12 -30.57 0.57
CA THR A 22 5.14 -30.21 1.60
C THR A 22 4.10 -29.25 1.03
N LYS A 23 2.81 -29.50 1.27
CA LYS A 23 1.71 -28.62 0.84
C LYS A 23 1.24 -27.76 2.00
N MET A 24 1.10 -26.46 1.76
CA MET A 24 0.43 -25.54 2.69
C MET A 24 -1.05 -25.91 2.83
N SER A 25 -1.64 -25.60 3.98
CA SER A 25 -3.08 -25.76 4.19
C SER A 25 -3.88 -24.88 3.23
N GLN A 26 -5.11 -25.28 2.92
CA GLN A 26 -6.01 -24.47 2.09
C GLN A 26 -6.28 -23.11 2.75
N GLU A 27 -6.50 -23.09 4.07
CA GLU A 27 -6.72 -21.86 4.84
C GLU A 27 -5.59 -20.85 4.71
N PHE A 28 -4.33 -21.32 4.69
CA PHE A 28 -3.16 -20.48 4.47
C PHE A 28 -3.18 -19.89 3.05
N ASN A 29 -3.39 -20.73 2.04
CA ASN A 29 -3.43 -20.29 0.64
C ASN A 29 -4.55 -19.27 0.42
N ASP A 30 -5.74 -19.51 0.98
CA ASP A 30 -6.87 -18.58 0.92
C ASP A 30 -6.52 -17.24 1.59
N SER A 31 -5.74 -17.27 2.68
CA SER A 31 -5.31 -16.04 3.38
C SER A 31 -4.31 -15.23 2.55
N VAL A 32 -3.35 -15.90 1.90
CA VAL A 32 -2.42 -15.27 0.96
C VAL A 32 -3.18 -14.70 -0.23
N GLU A 33 -4.12 -15.44 -0.80
CA GLU A 33 -4.95 -14.99 -1.92
C GLU A 33 -5.76 -13.75 -1.54
N ARG A 34 -6.43 -13.74 -0.38
CA ARG A 34 -7.14 -12.56 0.12
C ARG A 34 -6.25 -11.33 0.21
N TYR A 35 -5.01 -11.49 0.69
CA TYR A 35 -4.05 -10.39 0.80
C TYR A 35 -3.63 -9.87 -0.58
N ASN A 36 -3.37 -10.78 -1.53
CA ASN A 36 -3.02 -10.43 -2.90
C ASN A 36 -4.17 -9.74 -3.64
N THR A 37 -5.39 -10.26 -3.53
CA THR A 37 -6.59 -9.63 -4.09
C THR A 37 -6.77 -8.22 -3.52
N TYR A 38 -6.60 -8.06 -2.20
CA TYR A 38 -6.67 -6.75 -1.58
C TYR A 38 -5.64 -5.77 -2.17
N SER A 39 -4.39 -6.21 -2.34
CA SER A 39 -3.33 -5.42 -2.97
C SER A 39 -3.69 -4.99 -4.40
N THR A 40 -4.17 -5.93 -5.23
CA THR A 40 -4.58 -5.65 -6.62
C THR A 40 -5.73 -4.65 -6.69
N LEU A 41 -6.69 -4.69 -5.76
CA LEU A 41 -7.80 -3.74 -5.72
C LEU A 41 -7.37 -2.34 -5.24
N LEU A 42 -6.34 -2.28 -4.40
CA LEU A 42 -5.90 -1.04 -3.77
C LEU A 42 -5.16 -0.12 -4.75
N ASP A 43 -4.39 -0.68 -5.68
CA ASP A 43 -3.56 0.07 -6.62
C ASP A 43 -4.36 1.07 -7.49
N PRO A 44 -5.41 0.63 -8.21
CA PRO A 44 -6.25 1.56 -8.98
C PRO A 44 -7.04 2.52 -8.09
N LEU A 45 -7.35 2.15 -6.85
CA LEU A 45 -8.03 3.04 -5.90
C LEU A 45 -7.10 4.20 -5.50
N VAL A 46 -5.86 3.91 -5.12
CA VAL A 46 -4.86 4.94 -4.77
C VAL A 46 -4.63 5.88 -5.94
N SER A 47 -4.43 5.34 -7.14
CA SER A 47 -4.25 6.13 -8.36
C SER A 47 -5.42 7.11 -8.59
N LYS A 48 -6.67 6.67 -8.39
CA LYS A 48 -7.85 7.54 -8.54
C LYS A 48 -7.95 8.61 -7.45
N LEU A 49 -7.62 8.27 -6.20
CA LEU A 49 -7.63 9.21 -5.08
C LEU A 49 -6.55 10.30 -5.27
N GLU A 50 -5.36 9.91 -5.74
CA GLU A 50 -4.29 10.85 -6.07
C GLU A 50 -4.67 11.73 -7.27
N GLY A 51 -5.23 11.16 -8.33
CA GLY A 51 -5.68 11.90 -9.52
C GLY A 51 -6.78 12.92 -9.24
N ALA A 52 -7.64 12.67 -8.25
CA ALA A 52 -8.64 13.64 -7.82
C ALA A 52 -8.01 14.85 -7.07
N LEU A 53 -6.86 14.69 -6.42
CA LEU A 53 -6.13 15.79 -5.78
C LEU A 53 -5.21 16.55 -6.76
N GLN A 54 -4.63 15.84 -7.72
CA GLN A 54 -3.66 16.39 -8.66
C GLN A 54 -4.01 15.92 -10.07
N GLN A 55 -4.51 16.85 -10.88
CA GLN A 55 -4.96 16.54 -12.25
C GLN A 55 -3.80 16.55 -13.26
N ASN A 56 -2.62 17.06 -12.89
CA ASN A 56 -1.44 17.00 -13.75
C ASN A 56 -0.75 15.62 -13.65
N PRO A 57 -0.76 14.78 -14.71
CA PRO A 57 -0.13 13.47 -14.70
C PRO A 57 1.40 13.53 -14.56
N GLU A 58 2.04 14.60 -15.02
CA GLU A 58 3.50 14.77 -14.88
C GLU A 58 3.90 14.89 -13.41
N VAL A 59 3.12 15.63 -12.61
CA VAL A 59 3.34 15.73 -11.16
C VAL A 59 3.16 14.38 -10.48
N LEU A 60 2.08 13.67 -10.82
CA LEU A 60 1.81 12.33 -10.27
C LEU A 60 2.91 11.31 -10.59
N SER A 61 3.51 11.40 -11.77
CA SER A 61 4.62 10.52 -12.17
C SER A 61 5.83 10.61 -11.23
N THR A 62 5.98 11.73 -10.51
CA THR A 62 7.03 11.93 -9.50
C THR A 62 6.64 11.48 -8.10
N SER A 63 5.48 10.81 -7.95
CA SER A 63 4.86 10.47 -6.66
C SER A 63 4.53 11.69 -5.77
N CYS A 64 4.47 12.88 -6.38
CA CYS A 64 4.06 14.12 -5.73
C CYS A 64 2.57 14.38 -5.98
N ILE A 65 1.93 15.09 -5.04
CA ILE A 65 0.54 15.54 -5.17
C ILE A 65 0.45 17.06 -5.21
N GLU A 66 1.36 17.75 -4.53
CA GLU A 66 1.39 19.20 -4.52
C GLU A 66 1.82 19.73 -5.89
N SER A 67 1.08 20.69 -6.44
CA SER A 67 1.49 21.37 -7.66
C SER A 67 2.86 22.04 -7.45
N PRO A 68 3.79 22.00 -8.41
CA PRO A 68 5.03 22.76 -8.34
C PRO A 68 4.77 24.25 -8.16
N LYS A 69 5.75 24.99 -7.63
CA LYS A 69 5.61 26.42 -7.35
C LYS A 69 5.34 27.18 -8.66
N GLY A 70 4.23 27.91 -8.73
CA GLY A 70 3.84 28.67 -9.92
C GLY A 70 3.09 27.87 -10.97
N GLU A 71 2.94 26.55 -10.81
CA GLU A 71 2.25 25.68 -11.77
C GLU A 71 0.83 25.30 -11.34
N ASN A 72 0.38 25.79 -10.18
CA ASN A 72 -1.02 25.60 -9.80
C ASN A 72 -1.93 26.35 -10.79
N PRO A 73 -3.04 25.75 -11.28
CA PRO A 73 -3.91 26.40 -12.27
C PRO A 73 -4.44 27.77 -11.83
N HIS A 74 -4.68 27.98 -10.54
CA HIS A 74 -5.11 29.27 -10.02
C HIS A 74 -3.97 30.29 -9.92
N GLU A 75 -2.72 29.85 -9.72
CA GLU A 75 -1.53 30.71 -9.77
C GLU A 75 -1.24 31.16 -11.20
N LEU A 76 -1.28 30.22 -12.15
CA LEU A 76 -1.10 30.50 -13.57
C LEU A 76 -2.14 31.52 -14.06
N LEU A 77 -3.41 31.31 -13.73
CA LEU A 77 -4.46 32.25 -14.10
C LEU A 77 -4.28 33.62 -13.43
N ALA A 78 -3.87 33.67 -12.16
CA ALA A 78 -3.56 34.93 -11.51
C ALA A 78 -2.42 35.67 -12.22
N ALA A 79 -1.33 34.96 -12.57
CA ALA A 79 -0.20 35.54 -13.30
C ALA A 79 -0.61 36.03 -14.70
N SER A 80 -1.42 35.27 -15.44
CA SER A 80 -1.95 35.71 -16.74
C SER A 80 -2.84 36.94 -16.62
N LEU A 81 -3.63 37.06 -15.55
CA LEU A 81 -4.47 38.22 -15.28
C LEU A 81 -3.64 39.47 -14.94
N GLU A 82 -2.51 39.34 -14.24
CA GLU A 82 -1.58 40.45 -13.99
C GLU A 82 -1.03 41.01 -15.30
N ILE A 83 -0.69 40.14 -16.27
CA ILE A 83 -0.29 40.57 -17.62
C ILE A 83 -1.46 41.24 -18.34
N PHE A 84 -2.63 40.59 -18.34
CA PHE A 84 -3.84 41.11 -19.00
C PHE A 84 -4.24 42.49 -18.49
N LYS A 85 -4.09 42.74 -17.18
CA LYS A 85 -4.37 44.02 -16.52
C LYS A 85 -3.65 45.19 -17.20
N THR A 86 -2.44 44.99 -17.72
CA THR A 86 -1.64 46.05 -18.38
C THR A 86 -2.25 46.59 -19.67
N TYR A 87 -3.21 45.88 -20.26
CA TYR A 87 -3.89 46.26 -21.50
C TYR A 87 -5.29 46.85 -21.26
N GLN A 88 -5.66 47.08 -20.00
CA GLN A 88 -7.02 47.46 -19.62
C GLN A 88 -7.10 48.92 -19.19
N ARG A 89 -8.29 49.51 -19.37
CA ARG A 89 -8.60 50.87 -18.90
C ARG A 89 -8.73 50.91 -17.37
N ASP A 90 -8.46 52.07 -16.78
CA ASP A 90 -8.48 52.29 -15.32
C ASP A 90 -9.76 51.81 -14.64
N GLU A 91 -10.91 52.02 -15.28
CA GLU A 91 -12.24 51.59 -14.82
C GLU A 91 -12.40 50.08 -14.58
N ASN A 92 -11.56 49.25 -15.22
CA ASN A 92 -11.59 47.79 -15.10
C ASN A 92 -10.53 47.25 -14.13
N LEU A 93 -9.51 48.05 -13.77
CA LEU A 93 -8.38 47.59 -12.96
C LEU A 93 -8.81 47.07 -11.60
N VAL A 94 -9.73 47.77 -10.92
CA VAL A 94 -10.24 47.38 -9.59
C VAL A 94 -10.93 46.01 -9.63
N LYS A 95 -11.68 45.71 -10.70
CA LYS A 95 -12.36 44.42 -10.87
C LYS A 95 -11.37 43.30 -11.14
N ILE A 96 -10.35 43.57 -11.96
CA ILE A 96 -9.30 42.61 -12.31
C ILE A 96 -8.45 42.29 -11.07
N ASP A 97 -8.08 43.30 -10.28
CA ASP A 97 -7.34 43.13 -9.03
C ASP A 97 -8.11 42.27 -8.03
N ALA A 98 -9.41 42.55 -7.84
CA ALA A 98 -10.25 41.71 -7.01
C ALA A 98 -10.28 40.25 -7.49
N PHE A 99 -10.30 40.02 -8.81
CA PHE A 99 -10.30 38.68 -9.38
C PHE A 99 -8.96 37.95 -9.20
N ILE A 100 -7.85 38.66 -9.40
CA ILE A 100 -6.49 38.16 -9.15
C ILE A 100 -6.36 37.71 -7.69
N GLU A 101 -6.78 38.53 -6.74
CA GLU A 101 -6.70 38.21 -5.32
C GLU A 101 -7.56 37.00 -4.95
N LYS A 102 -8.76 36.86 -5.52
CA LYS A 102 -9.57 35.63 -5.37
C LYS A 102 -8.83 34.40 -5.90
N ARG A 103 -8.17 34.50 -7.06
CA ARG A 103 -7.37 33.40 -7.63
C ARG A 103 -6.17 33.03 -6.75
N LYS A 104 -5.46 34.00 -6.20
CA LYS A 104 -4.37 33.76 -5.23
C LYS A 104 -4.89 33.04 -3.96
N LYS A 105 -6.08 33.40 -3.46
CA LYS A 105 -6.72 32.69 -2.33
C LYS A 105 -7.13 31.26 -2.69
N LEU A 106 -7.70 31.05 -3.88
CA LEU A 106 -8.05 29.72 -4.39
C LEU A 106 -6.81 28.83 -4.54
N ALA A 107 -5.69 29.37 -5.05
CA ALA A 107 -4.43 28.64 -5.15
C ALA A 107 -3.95 28.09 -3.80
N LYS A 108 -3.93 28.94 -2.76
CA LYS A 108 -3.53 28.56 -1.40
C LYS A 108 -4.44 27.47 -0.84
N THR A 109 -5.74 27.61 -1.04
CA THR A 109 -6.75 26.64 -0.58
C THR A 109 -6.58 25.31 -1.30
N HIS A 110 -6.43 25.33 -2.64
CA HIS A 110 -6.21 24.13 -3.44
C HIS A 110 -4.95 23.36 -3.00
N ARG A 111 -3.83 24.06 -2.77
CA ARG A 111 -2.58 23.45 -2.25
C ARG A 111 -2.78 22.82 -0.87
N LYS A 112 -3.51 23.49 0.03
CA LYS A 112 -3.85 22.94 1.34
C LYS A 112 -4.69 21.67 1.22
N GLY A 113 -5.67 21.65 0.31
CA GLY A 113 -6.46 20.46 -0.03
C GLY A 113 -5.60 19.30 -0.54
N GLN A 114 -4.65 19.58 -1.43
CA GLN A 114 -3.67 18.59 -1.92
C GLN A 114 -2.87 17.96 -0.77
N VAL A 115 -2.33 18.78 0.13
CA VAL A 115 -1.56 18.31 1.31
C VAL A 115 -2.43 17.50 2.26
N GLY A 116 -3.63 17.99 2.58
CA GLY A 116 -4.56 17.32 3.48
C GLY A 116 -5.01 15.96 2.93
N GLY A 117 -5.44 15.93 1.67
CA GLY A 117 -5.82 14.68 1.01
C GLY A 117 -4.65 13.69 0.93
N ARG A 118 -3.44 14.16 0.60
CA ARG A 118 -2.21 13.34 0.60
C ARG A 118 -1.94 12.71 1.96
N HIS A 119 -2.18 13.46 3.04
CA HIS A 119 -2.00 12.98 4.40
C HIS A 119 -2.99 11.89 4.75
N ALA A 120 -4.27 12.10 4.45
CA ALA A 120 -5.35 11.15 4.72
C ALA A 120 -5.11 9.78 4.06
N ILE A 121 -4.62 9.76 2.81
CA ILE A 121 -4.32 8.52 2.08
C ILE A 121 -2.89 7.99 2.30
N LYS A 122 -2.13 8.55 3.27
CA LYS A 122 -0.73 8.17 3.49
C LYS A 122 -0.54 6.68 3.78
N ALA A 123 -1.43 6.07 4.55
CA ALA A 123 -1.36 4.65 4.88
C ALA A 123 -1.54 3.79 3.62
N LEU A 124 -2.57 4.08 2.81
CA LEU A 124 -2.82 3.43 1.52
C LEU A 124 -1.60 3.49 0.59
N ARG A 125 -0.95 4.65 0.51
CA ARG A 125 0.25 4.84 -0.33
C ARG A 125 1.46 4.05 0.18
N ARG A 126 1.57 3.87 1.49
CA ARG A 126 2.68 3.14 2.11
C ARG A 126 2.53 1.63 2.04
N PHE A 127 1.29 1.15 1.97
CA PHE A 127 0.95 -0.27 1.89
C PHE A 127 1.85 -1.07 0.94
N PHE A 128 2.05 -0.59 -0.28
CA PHE A 128 2.86 -1.31 -1.28
C PHE A 128 4.35 -1.38 -0.94
N SER A 129 4.87 -0.33 -0.30
CA SER A 129 6.31 -0.21 -0.01
C SER A 129 6.73 -0.90 1.27
N PHE A 130 5.78 -1.10 2.20
CA PHE A 130 6.04 -1.68 3.53
C PHE A 130 5.19 -2.93 3.73
N GLU A 131 3.90 -2.80 4.04
CA GLU A 131 3.05 -3.90 4.49
C GLU A 131 2.94 -5.06 3.48
N TYR A 132 2.73 -4.76 2.20
CA TYR A 132 2.65 -5.77 1.13
C TYR A 132 4.02 -6.39 0.85
N LYS A 133 5.07 -5.55 0.81
CA LYS A 133 6.44 -6.00 0.59
C LYS A 133 6.92 -6.94 1.69
N ASP A 134 6.56 -6.67 2.94
CA ASP A 134 6.90 -7.50 4.09
C ASP A 134 6.23 -8.88 3.97
N VAL A 135 4.94 -8.93 3.62
CA VAL A 135 4.23 -10.21 3.38
C VAL A 135 4.89 -11.00 2.25
N CYS A 136 5.22 -10.37 1.12
CA CYS A 136 5.92 -11.05 0.03
C CYS A 136 7.28 -11.60 0.49
N THR A 137 8.07 -10.78 1.19
CA THR A 137 9.41 -11.15 1.65
C THR A 137 9.36 -12.31 2.64
N GLU A 138 8.45 -12.29 3.60
CA GLU A 138 8.32 -13.36 4.59
C GLU A 138 7.73 -14.64 3.98
N ASN A 139 6.87 -14.52 2.96
CA ASN A 139 6.34 -15.68 2.23
C ASN A 139 7.40 -16.33 1.31
N ASP A 140 8.31 -15.54 0.75
CA ASP A 140 9.46 -16.06 -0.01
C ASP A 140 10.42 -16.83 0.91
N LYS A 141 10.70 -16.30 2.10
CA LYS A 141 11.49 -17.02 3.14
C LYS A 141 10.81 -18.31 3.56
N LEU A 142 9.48 -18.31 3.72
CA LEU A 142 8.72 -19.51 4.05
C LEU A 142 8.85 -20.58 2.95
N THR A 143 8.81 -20.15 1.69
CA THR A 143 9.01 -21.03 0.53
C THR A 143 10.41 -21.65 0.54
N GLN A 144 11.44 -20.85 0.83
CA GLN A 144 12.82 -21.34 0.95
C GLN A 144 12.98 -22.32 2.13
N ALA A 145 12.40 -22.01 3.30
CA ALA A 145 12.44 -22.88 4.46
C ALA A 145 11.74 -24.23 4.20
N ARG A 146 10.62 -24.21 3.46
CA ARG A 146 9.92 -25.41 3.02
C ARG A 146 10.79 -26.27 2.12
N ASP A 147 11.37 -25.67 1.09
CA ASP A 147 12.16 -26.39 0.10
C ASP A 147 13.42 -26.99 0.74
N TYR A 148 14.04 -26.28 1.69
CA TYR A 148 15.13 -26.81 2.52
C TYR A 148 14.68 -27.99 3.39
N MET A 149 13.54 -27.87 4.08
CA MET A 149 12.98 -28.95 4.89
C MET A 149 12.67 -30.21 4.06
N ASP A 150 12.10 -30.05 2.87
CA ASP A 150 11.77 -31.15 1.95
C ASP A 150 13.05 -31.85 1.43
N MET A 151 14.13 -31.09 1.20
CA MET A 151 15.45 -31.64 0.85
C MET A 151 16.02 -32.49 1.99
N ILE A 152 16.05 -31.97 3.21
CA ILE A 152 16.56 -32.73 4.38
C ILE A 152 15.70 -33.97 4.64
N LYS A 153 14.37 -33.88 4.46
CA LYS A 153 13.46 -35.03 4.54
C LYS A 153 13.84 -36.13 3.55
N HIS A 154 14.20 -35.77 2.32
CA HIS A 154 14.67 -36.72 1.32
C HIS A 154 16.01 -37.37 1.72
N ASP A 155 16.93 -36.61 2.31
CA ASP A 155 18.22 -37.11 2.77
C ASP A 155 18.07 -38.11 3.93
N VAL A 156 17.14 -37.84 4.87
CA VAL A 156 16.76 -38.80 5.92
C VAL A 156 16.23 -40.11 5.32
N LYS A 157 15.39 -40.03 4.29
CA LYS A 157 14.82 -41.21 3.62
C LYS A 157 15.84 -42.04 2.84
N THR A 158 16.93 -41.43 2.38
CA THR A 158 17.95 -42.09 1.54
C THR A 158 19.21 -42.51 2.29
N ALA A 159 19.32 -42.15 3.58
CA ALA A 159 20.42 -42.53 4.46
C ALA A 159 20.53 -44.07 4.61
N LYS A 160 21.76 -44.59 4.56
CA LYS A 160 22.04 -46.04 4.49
C LYS A 160 22.61 -46.64 5.78
N ASN A 161 23.04 -45.81 6.74
CA ASN A 161 23.61 -46.27 8.00
C ASN A 161 23.06 -45.47 9.20
N THR A 162 23.12 -46.06 10.39
CA THR A 162 22.51 -45.51 11.61
C THR A 162 23.04 -44.14 12.00
N VAL A 163 24.35 -43.90 11.84
CA VAL A 163 25.00 -42.62 12.14
C VAL A 163 24.51 -41.50 11.19
N GLN A 164 24.33 -41.81 9.91
CA GLN A 164 23.74 -40.88 8.93
C GLN A 164 22.27 -40.60 9.24
N ILE A 165 21.51 -41.60 9.70
CA ILE A 165 20.10 -41.42 10.08
C ILE A 165 19.99 -40.48 11.28
N GLU A 166 20.78 -40.68 12.34
CA GLU A 166 20.75 -39.84 13.56
C GLU A 166 21.16 -38.38 13.28
N ASN A 167 22.22 -38.18 12.50
CA ASN A 167 22.66 -36.84 12.12
C ASN A 167 21.63 -36.12 11.23
N SER A 168 21.08 -36.83 10.22
CA SER A 168 20.06 -36.24 9.33
C SER A 168 18.72 -36.02 10.05
N ALA A 169 18.36 -36.84 11.04
CA ALA A 169 17.16 -36.63 11.85
C ALA A 169 17.26 -35.34 12.68
N THR A 170 18.43 -35.08 13.28
CA THR A 170 18.68 -33.83 14.03
C THR A 170 18.55 -32.60 13.12
N LEU A 171 19.14 -32.66 11.91
CA LEU A 171 19.01 -31.58 10.91
C LEU A 171 17.57 -31.39 10.43
N TYR A 172 16.80 -32.48 10.32
CA TYR A 172 15.40 -32.40 9.93
C TYR A 172 14.55 -31.72 11.02
N GLU A 173 14.78 -32.04 12.29
CA GLU A 173 14.10 -31.37 13.41
C GLU A 173 14.37 -29.85 13.42
N GLU A 174 15.62 -29.45 13.17
CA GLU A 174 15.98 -28.04 13.03
C GLU A 174 15.29 -27.38 11.83
N ALA A 175 15.27 -28.04 10.66
CA ALA A 175 14.59 -27.53 9.47
C ALA A 175 13.07 -27.36 9.69
N VAL A 176 12.44 -28.32 10.40
CA VAL A 176 11.02 -28.24 10.79
C VAL A 176 10.78 -27.06 11.73
N ARG A 177 11.66 -26.82 12.71
CA ARG A 177 11.56 -25.66 13.61
C ARG A 177 11.62 -24.35 12.84
N ILE A 178 12.62 -24.18 11.96
CA ILE A 178 12.79 -22.97 11.13
C ILE A 178 11.55 -22.73 10.27
N PHE A 179 11.04 -23.78 9.62
CA PHE A 179 9.83 -23.71 8.81
C PHE A 179 8.61 -23.27 9.62
N ASN A 180 8.39 -23.87 10.79
CA ASN A 180 7.26 -23.53 11.67
C ASN A 180 7.33 -22.10 12.20
N ASP A 181 8.52 -21.65 12.60
CA ASP A 181 8.73 -20.28 13.10
C ASP A 181 8.45 -19.27 11.98
N GLN A 182 8.94 -19.53 10.76
CA GLN A 182 8.67 -18.69 9.60
C GLN A 182 7.18 -18.71 9.20
N ALA A 183 6.53 -19.87 9.25
CA ALA A 183 5.10 -19.99 8.95
C ALA A 183 4.26 -19.16 9.93
N LYS A 184 4.60 -19.20 11.22
CA LYS A 184 3.96 -18.40 12.26
C LYS A 184 4.12 -16.90 11.99
N GLN A 185 5.29 -16.45 11.55
CA GLN A 185 5.53 -15.05 11.19
C GLN A 185 4.63 -14.61 10.02
N VAL A 186 4.55 -15.40 8.95
CA VAL A 186 3.69 -15.09 7.80
C VAL A 186 2.21 -15.05 8.20
N ILE A 187 1.74 -16.02 8.99
CA ILE A 187 0.36 -16.06 9.47
C ILE A 187 0.02 -14.80 10.28
N GLN A 188 0.92 -14.34 11.15
CA GLN A 188 0.69 -13.11 11.92
C GLN A 188 0.52 -11.88 11.02
N LEU A 189 1.27 -11.80 9.92
CA LEU A 189 1.13 -10.71 8.95
C LEU A 189 -0.19 -10.81 8.18
N LEU A 190 -0.59 -12.02 7.76
CA LEU A 190 -1.85 -12.26 7.07
C LEU A 190 -3.06 -11.96 7.97
N ASP A 191 -3.00 -12.36 9.24
CA ASP A 191 -4.03 -12.12 10.25
C ASP A 191 -4.16 -10.62 10.60
N ALA A 192 -3.14 -9.80 10.32
CA ALA A 192 -3.19 -8.36 10.52
C ALA A 192 -3.99 -7.63 9.42
N LEU A 193 -4.36 -8.30 8.32
CA LEU A 193 -5.07 -7.68 7.19
C LEU A 193 -6.32 -6.88 7.59
N PRO A 194 -7.22 -7.37 8.47
CA PRO A 194 -8.40 -6.59 8.88
C PRO A 194 -8.05 -5.25 9.55
N LYS A 195 -6.95 -5.20 10.31
CA LYS A 195 -6.48 -3.97 10.95
C LYS A 195 -5.92 -2.99 9.91
N VAL A 196 -5.19 -3.51 8.92
CA VAL A 196 -4.69 -2.70 7.78
C VAL A 196 -5.87 -2.13 7.01
N GLN A 197 -6.88 -2.95 6.71
CA GLN A 197 -8.11 -2.55 6.03
C GLN A 197 -8.84 -1.44 6.79
N GLN A 198 -9.00 -1.57 8.11
CA GLN A 198 -9.63 -0.53 8.92
C GLN A 198 -8.88 0.81 8.82
N THR A 199 -7.55 0.77 8.97
CA THR A 199 -6.69 1.97 8.86
C THR A 199 -6.86 2.65 7.50
N HIS A 200 -6.97 1.85 6.43
CA HIS A 200 -7.20 2.36 5.09
C HIS A 200 -8.60 2.94 4.93
N THR A 201 -9.63 2.29 5.46
CA THR A 201 -11.01 2.79 5.46
C THR A 201 -11.13 4.14 6.18
N ASP A 202 -10.49 4.27 7.35
CA ASP A 202 -10.47 5.53 8.10
C ASP A 202 -9.79 6.64 7.30
N GLY A 203 -8.67 6.34 6.64
CA GLY A 203 -7.98 7.29 5.76
C GLY A 203 -8.80 7.71 4.53
N ILE A 204 -9.62 6.81 3.98
CA ILE A 204 -10.55 7.16 2.88
C ILE A 204 -11.66 8.09 3.38
N ALA A 205 -12.21 7.83 4.56
CA ALA A 205 -13.21 8.71 5.16
C ALA A 205 -12.63 10.11 5.41
N GLU A 206 -11.45 10.19 6.02
CA GLU A 206 -10.73 11.44 6.26
C GLU A 206 -10.42 12.18 4.94
N TYR A 207 -10.09 11.46 3.88
CA TYR A 207 -9.86 12.03 2.56
C TYR A 207 -11.12 12.75 2.04
N PHE A 208 -12.29 12.13 2.13
CA PHE A 208 -13.54 12.73 1.67
C PHE A 208 -13.97 13.91 2.54
N ASP A 209 -13.75 13.84 3.85
CA ASP A 209 -13.98 14.98 4.76
C ASP A 209 -13.07 16.17 4.40
N CYS A 210 -11.80 15.90 4.12
CA CYS A 210 -10.84 16.91 3.66
C CYS A 210 -11.29 17.54 2.34
N LEU A 211 -11.73 16.71 1.38
CA LEU A 211 -12.20 17.18 0.08
C LEU A 211 -13.46 18.04 0.21
N GLN A 212 -14.43 17.62 1.02
CA GLN A 212 -15.66 18.36 1.28
C GLN A 212 -15.34 19.74 1.90
N LYS A 213 -14.48 19.77 2.92
CA LYS A 213 -14.05 21.01 3.55
C LYS A 213 -13.33 21.94 2.58
N ASN A 214 -12.40 21.40 1.79
CA ASN A 214 -11.68 22.16 0.77
C ASN A 214 -12.64 22.74 -0.28
N ASN A 215 -13.60 21.96 -0.76
CA ASN A 215 -14.59 22.42 -1.74
C ASN A 215 -15.50 23.51 -1.17
N ALA A 216 -15.90 23.39 0.10
CA ALA A 216 -16.68 24.42 0.78
C ALA A 216 -15.87 25.73 0.95
N GLU A 217 -14.60 25.64 1.37
CA GLU A 217 -13.69 26.78 1.46
C GLU A 217 -13.51 27.47 0.08
N MET A 218 -13.29 26.69 -0.98
CA MET A 218 -13.17 27.22 -2.35
C MET A 218 -14.47 27.90 -2.84
N LEU A 219 -15.63 27.29 -2.58
CA LEU A 219 -16.92 27.88 -2.94
C LEU A 219 -17.16 29.21 -2.24
N HIS A 220 -16.78 29.31 -0.96
CA HIS A 220 -16.90 30.55 -0.22
C HIS A 220 -16.06 31.66 -0.86
N ILE A 221 -14.82 31.38 -1.25
CA ILE A 221 -13.92 32.35 -1.91
C ILE A 221 -14.50 32.86 -3.23
N ILE A 222 -15.19 31.99 -3.97
CA ILE A 222 -15.81 32.36 -5.26
C ILE A 222 -17.02 33.27 -5.03
N LYS A 223 -17.81 33.02 -3.98
CA LYS A 223 -19.05 33.76 -3.68
C LYS A 223 -18.82 35.09 -2.95
N SER A 224 -17.77 35.20 -2.14
CA SER A 224 -17.32 36.47 -1.55
C SER A 224 -16.73 37.36 -2.62
#